data_AF-A0A196MQD2-F1
#
_entry.id   AF-A0A196MQD2-F1
#
_cell.length_a   1.000
_cell.length_b   1.000
_cell.length_c   1.000
_cell.angle_alpha   90.00
_cell.angle_beta   90.00
_cell.angle_gamma   90.00
#
_symmetry.space_group_name_H-M   'P 1'
#
loop_
_entity.id
_entity.type
_entity.pdbx_description
1 polymer ?
#
loop_
_entity_poly.entity_id
_entity_poly.type
_entity_poly.pdbx_seq_one_letter_code
_entity_poly.pdbx_strand_id
1 'polypeptide(L)' 'MQQTQYQNEIGSMSIPHEAPLANHFRNRAEQERDRATRAPNERHKRLHLELAAIFERRAAGEPM' A
#
# COMPACT_ATOMS: atom_id res chain seq x y z
N MET A 1 3.80 27.48 11.54
CA MET A 1 4.82 26.62 10.90
C MET A 1 4.49 25.18 11.30
N GLN A 2 3.86 24.42 10.40
CA GLN A 2 3.23 23.13 10.74
C GLN A 2 4.28 22.04 10.94
N GLN A 3 4.18 21.34 12.08
CA GLN A 3 5.10 20.30 12.53
C GLN A 3 4.77 18.97 11.84
N THR A 4 5.78 18.37 11.23
CA THR A 4 5.78 17.06 10.58
C THR A 4 5.49 15.96 11.61
N GLN A 5 4.29 15.40 11.61
CA GLN A 5 3.91 14.27 12.45
C GLN A 5 4.47 12.96 11.86
N TYR A 6 5.58 12.48 12.42
CA TYR A 6 5.99 11.08 12.35
C TYR A 6 5.31 10.33 13.50
N GLN A 7 4.19 9.67 13.24
CA GLN A 7 3.63 8.69 14.18
C GLN A 7 4.20 7.31 13.90
N ASN A 8 5.30 6.99 14.60
CA ASN A 8 5.79 5.63 14.79
C ASN A 8 5.32 5.16 16.17
N GLU A 9 4.14 4.55 16.25
CA GLU A 9 3.71 3.80 17.42
C GLU A 9 3.06 2.50 16.93
N ILE A 10 3.80 1.39 16.94
CA ILE A 10 3.21 0.06 16.84
C ILE A 10 3.70 -0.74 18.04
N GLY A 11 2.98 -0.59 19.14
CA GLY A 11 2.99 -1.52 20.25
C GLY A 11 1.95 -2.61 20.04
N SER A 12 2.37 -3.84 20.35
CA SER A 12 1.56 -4.91 20.95
C SER A 12 0.59 -5.77 20.11
N MET A 13 0.92 -7.07 20.14
CA MET A 13 0.05 -8.25 20.26
C MET A 13 -0.72 -8.82 19.05
N SER A 14 -0.29 -10.04 18.74
CA SER A 14 -0.87 -11.11 17.94
C SER A 14 -2.40 -11.21 17.97
N ILE A 15 -3.04 -11.01 16.82
CA ILE A 15 -4.37 -11.55 16.53
C ILE A 15 -4.33 -12.07 15.08
N PRO A 16 -4.66 -13.35 14.80
CA PRO A 16 -4.76 -13.85 13.44
C PRO A 16 -6.06 -13.31 12.81
N HIS A 17 -5.98 -12.08 12.31
CA HIS A 17 -7.02 -11.42 11.53
C HIS A 17 -6.67 -11.64 10.05
N GLU A 18 -7.10 -12.76 9.48
CA GLU A 18 -6.82 -13.09 8.06
C GLU A 18 -7.71 -12.30 7.07
N ALA A 19 -8.77 -11.64 7.54
CA ALA A 19 -9.68 -10.86 6.69
C ALA A 19 -9.34 -9.35 6.50
N PRO A 20 -8.74 -8.61 7.47
CA PRO A 20 -8.44 -7.18 7.31
C PRO A 20 -7.25 -6.87 6.40
N LEU A 21 -6.23 -7.74 6.36
CA LEU A 21 -4.99 -7.45 5.63
C LEU A 21 -5.21 -7.50 4.10
N ALA A 22 -6.01 -8.45 3.61
CA ALA A 22 -6.34 -8.53 2.20
C ALA A 22 -7.07 -7.25 1.71
N ASN A 23 -8.05 -6.75 2.46
CA ASN A 23 -8.73 -5.50 2.14
C ASN A 23 -7.81 -4.27 2.26
N HIS A 24 -6.92 -4.24 3.26
CA HIS A 24 -5.90 -3.19 3.35
C HIS A 24 -5.04 -3.15 2.09
N PHE A 25 -4.55 -4.31 1.63
CA PHE A 25 -3.73 -4.39 0.42
C PHE A 25 -4.49 -4.03 -0.85
N ARG A 26 -5.77 -4.43 -1.00
CA ARG A 26 -6.62 -3.98 -2.12
C ARG A 26 -6.75 -2.46 -2.15
N ASN A 27 -7.08 -1.85 -1.01
CA ASN A 27 -7.20 -0.39 -0.91
C ASN A 27 -5.87 0.32 -1.25
N ARG A 28 -4.73 -0.26 -0.84
CA ARG A 28 -3.41 0.28 -1.18
C ARG A 28 -3.11 0.14 -2.67
N ALA A 29 -3.44 -1.00 -3.30
CA ALA A 29 -3.28 -1.17 -4.74
C ALA A 29 -4.06 -0.13 -5.53
N GLU A 30 -5.31 0.13 -5.15
CA GLU A 30 -6.15 1.16 -5.79
C GLU A 30 -5.57 2.56 -5.62
N GLN A 31 -5.09 2.92 -4.42
CA GLN A 31 -4.43 4.20 -4.17
C GLN A 31 -3.16 4.38 -5.03
N GLU A 32 -2.37 3.33 -5.21
CA GLU A 32 -1.19 3.39 -6.06
C GLU A 32 -1.56 3.47 -7.55
N ARG A 33 -2.63 2.80 -8.00
CA ARG A 33 -3.19 3.01 -9.35
C ARG A 33 -3.62 4.47 -9.57
N ASP A 34 -4.32 5.05 -8.60
CA ASP A 34 -4.71 6.46 -8.65
C ASP A 34 -3.50 7.39 -8.71
N ARG A 35 -2.46 7.11 -7.92
CA ARG A 35 -1.19 7.86 -7.98
C ARG A 35 -0.50 7.71 -9.33
N ALA A 36 -0.52 6.53 -9.94
CA ALA A 36 0.04 6.28 -11.26
C ALA A 36 -0.66 7.11 -12.35
N THR A 37 -1.98 7.29 -12.27
CA THR A 37 -2.73 8.12 -13.23
C THR A 37 -2.40 9.61 -13.13
N ARG A 38 -2.02 10.08 -11.93
CA ARG A 38 -1.66 11.48 -11.65
C ARG A 38 -0.15 11.74 -11.67
N ALA A 39 0.65 10.71 -11.94
CA ALA A 39 2.10 10.79 -11.86
C ALA A 39 2.66 11.77 -12.91
N PRO A 40 3.59 12.67 -12.53
CA PRO A 40 4.08 13.72 -13.44
C PRO A 40 5.07 13.21 -14.49
N ASN A 41 5.56 11.97 -14.38
CA ASN A 41 6.47 11.37 -15.35
C ASN A 41 6.34 9.84 -15.38
N GLU A 42 6.88 9.23 -16.44
CA GLU A 42 6.81 7.79 -16.68
C GLU A 42 7.52 6.95 -15.62
N ARG A 43 8.62 7.46 -15.05
CA ARG A 43 9.34 6.77 -13.98
C ARG A 43 8.47 6.59 -12.74
N HIS A 44 7.80 7.66 -12.29
CA HIS A 44 6.88 7.59 -11.15
C HIS A 44 5.64 6.77 -11.47
N LYS A 45 5.11 6.88 -12.69
CA LYS A 45 4.00 6.02 -13.15
C LYS A 45 4.37 4.54 -13.03
N ARG A 46 5.55 4.15 -13.53
CA ARG A 46 6.03 2.76 -13.47
C ARG A 46 6.19 2.29 -12.02
N LEU A 47 6.81 3.09 -11.16
CA LEU A 47 6.95 2.78 -9.73
C LEU A 47 5.59 2.52 -9.06
N HIS A 48 4.61 3.40 -9.27
CA HIS A 48 3.29 3.25 -8.65
C HIS A 48 2.54 2.01 -9.18
N LEU A 49 2.71 1.66 -10.46
CA LEU A 49 2.16 0.42 -11.02
C LEU A 49 2.84 -0.83 -10.43
N GLU A 50 4.16 -0.81 -10.24
CA GLU A 50 4.88 -1.91 -9.58
C GLU A 50 4.40 -2.10 -8.13
N LEU A 51 4.23 -1.00 -7.40
CA LEU A 51 3.69 -1.05 -6.02
C LEU A 51 2.26 -1.58 -5.99
N ALA A 52 1.40 -1.17 -6.93
CA ALA A 52 0.04 -1.68 -7.04
C ALA A 52 0.03 -3.20 -7.27
N ALA A 53 0.87 -3.71 -8.17
CA ALA A 53 0.98 -5.14 -8.46
C ALA A 53 1.45 -5.94 -7.23
N ILE A 54 2.42 -5.40 -6.46
CA ILE A 54 2.87 -6.02 -5.21
C ILE A 54 1.73 -6.10 -4.19
N PHE A 55 0.95 -5.03 -4.03
CA PHE A 55 -0.19 -5.04 -3.12
C PHE A 55 -1.29 -6.00 -3.58
N GLU A 56 -1.55 -6.12 -4.89
CA GLU A 56 -2.51 -7.11 -5.42
C GLU A 56 -2.08 -8.55 -5.12
N ARG A 57 -0.80 -8.89 -5.34
CA ARG A 57 -0.26 -10.22 -4.98
C ARG A 57 -0.39 -10.52 -3.49
N ARG A 58 -0.09 -9.53 -2.64
CA ARG A 58 -0.29 -9.65 -1.18
C ARG A 58 -1.75 -9.80 -0.80
N ALA A 59 -2.66 -9.11 -1.48
CA ALA A 59 -4.10 -9.25 -1.26
C ALA A 59 -4.64 -10.62 -1.69
N ALA A 60 -4.01 -11.25 -2.68
CA ALA A 60 -4.32 -12.60 -3.14
C ALA A 60 -3.73 -13.70 -2.24
N GLY A 61 -2.91 -13.35 -1.26
CA GLY A 61 -2.21 -14.32 -0.43
C GLY A 61 -1.09 -15.06 -1.16
N GLU A 62 -0.61 -14.52 -2.30
CA GLU A 62 0.48 -15.13 -3.05
C GLU A 62 1.82 -14.92 -2.34
N PRO A 63 2.68 -15.95 -2.26
CA PRO A 63 4.07 -15.76 -1.86
C PRO A 63 4.80 -14.86 -2.88
N MET A 64 5.67 -13.99 -2.37
CA MET A 64 6.37 -12.94 -3.14
C MET A 64 7.43 -13.48 -4.08
#